data_AF-A0A0L1IIV4-F1
#
_entry.id   AF-A0A0L1IIV4-F1
#
_cell.length_a   1.000
_cell.length_b   1.000
_cell.length_c   1.000
_cell.angle_alpha   90.00
_cell.angle_beta   90.00
_cell.angle_gamma   90.00
#
_symmetry.space_group_name_H-M   'P 1'
#
loop_
_entity.id
_entity.type
_entity.pdbx_description
1 polymer ?
#
loop_
_entity_poly.entity_id
_entity_poly.type
_entity_poly.pdbx_seq_one_letter_code
_entity_poly.pdbx_strand_id
1 'polypeptide(L)'
;MKKLLTALTALVATAAPISATVSCKKAELAEGVVGQRVVMVTDAGNIHDHSFNEGAWEAIIQYGMNIHEKFGIENEEEARALDYASSVGENQWNPEKKNFGEVDFKKAKEKNKNFVEVREGSGASGFTNAYNTAISRGADAIFLAGFKHNDTVQYAAERMGEKTVVFLDGTYKGNRNNVISIVYKSELAGFNAGWDALMWANLPKMTSLNSGEFDPEAIQKSAEKKVNEIPVQGSLRDKSHVSVGMFGGISIKNAVDDFLWGLLAAMNLYNDVMAGQTVKLKDVKNNEVEYTLQKVEFANGKGSESQRQDVKSIDALEEVDWFSSNFESGGATRSSVMPKLFKNQADIIFPVAGAQTNDVLSYNEEDAKIFKPYVIGVDADQVISIGDERIGTNKRFITSAKKNIISASVYALERAKSLQEAIVGGKTYKNSKYAGETKDGQVLNGEQADWSISSSRSADQKWDAGKDGIITNSANLAVQSIDYEKGSSKIVSKKLENIFKESGSKFNEYFSSKSLNNFVEQVKKELTDKKWAESKLNEEGIAGIQDYLNLLNRTNIVNQK
;
A
#
# COMPACT_ATOMS: atom_id res chain seq x y z
N MET A 1 6.49 -62.41 48.67
CA MET A 1 7.74 -62.56 47.91
C MET A 1 7.95 -61.23 47.16
N LYS A 2 8.62 -60.21 47.70
CA LYS A 2 10.08 -60.01 47.83
C LYS A 2 10.87 -60.13 46.51
N LYS A 3 11.24 -58.95 45.97
CA LYS A 3 12.56 -58.51 45.48
C LYS A 3 12.77 -58.27 43.96
N LEU A 4 13.28 -57.06 43.73
CA LEU A 4 14.02 -56.48 42.61
C LEU A 4 15.31 -57.24 42.20
N LEU A 5 15.85 -56.80 41.04
CA LEU A 5 17.25 -56.82 40.55
C LEU A 5 17.71 -58.18 39.96
N THR A 6 18.40 -58.29 38.81
CA THR A 6 19.61 -57.55 38.37
C THR A 6 19.91 -57.80 36.87
N ALA A 7 20.73 -56.90 36.33
CA ALA A 7 21.27 -56.74 34.97
C ALA A 7 22.16 -57.86 34.37
N LEU A 8 22.39 -57.70 33.05
CA LEU A 8 23.64 -57.89 32.27
C LEU A 8 24.20 -59.30 32.00
N THR A 9 24.22 -59.69 30.70
CA THR A 9 25.42 -60.07 29.89
C THR A 9 24.92 -60.48 28.49
N ALA A 10 25.17 -59.68 27.45
CA ALA A 10 26.35 -59.72 26.57
C ALA A 10 26.05 -60.47 25.25
N LEU A 11 25.82 -59.71 24.18
CA LEU A 11 26.24 -60.12 22.83
C LEU A 11 26.61 -58.87 22.02
N VAL A 12 27.90 -58.56 22.02
CA VAL A 12 28.52 -57.68 21.03
C VAL A 12 28.88 -58.56 19.84
N ALA A 13 28.28 -58.31 18.68
CA ALA A 13 28.78 -58.80 17.41
C ALA A 13 28.53 -57.74 16.32
N THR A 14 29.60 -56.99 16.06
CA THR A 14 30.00 -56.38 14.78
C THR A 14 29.02 -55.45 14.07
N ALA A 15 29.33 -54.16 14.20
CA ALA A 15 28.91 -53.10 13.29
C ALA A 15 29.35 -53.40 11.85
N ALA A 16 28.39 -53.40 10.93
CA ALA A 16 28.61 -52.90 9.57
C ALA A 16 28.03 -51.47 9.54
N PRO A 17 28.75 -50.46 9.02
CA PRO A 17 28.17 -49.15 8.85
C PRO A 17 27.03 -49.28 7.84
N ILE A 18 25.79 -49.08 8.31
CA ILE A 18 24.67 -48.75 7.43
C ILE A 18 25.11 -47.46 6.76
N SER A 19 25.58 -47.59 5.51
CA SER A 19 25.82 -46.47 4.64
C SER A 19 24.55 -45.63 4.70
N ALA A 20 24.68 -44.38 5.15
CA ALA A 20 23.65 -43.39 5.00
C ALA A 20 23.28 -43.38 3.52
N THR A 21 22.18 -44.04 3.17
CA THR A 21 21.53 -43.83 1.90
C THR A 21 21.12 -42.37 1.93
N VAL A 22 21.96 -41.53 1.34
CA VAL A 22 21.57 -40.19 0.93
C VAL A 22 20.35 -40.42 0.06
N SER A 23 19.16 -40.24 0.64
CA SER A 23 17.94 -40.13 -0.11
C SER A 23 18.15 -38.90 -0.98
N CYS A 24 18.60 -39.13 -2.21
CA CYS A 24 18.50 -38.17 -3.30
C CYS A 24 17.00 -37.96 -3.57
N LYS A 25 16.28 -37.31 -2.64
CA LYS A 25 15.07 -36.60 -3.00
C LYS A 25 15.53 -35.54 -3.99
N LYS A 26 15.23 -35.79 -5.27
CA LYS A 26 15.40 -34.81 -6.35
C LYS A 26 14.78 -33.51 -5.87
N ALA A 27 15.54 -32.41 -5.91
CA ALA A 27 15.03 -31.11 -5.52
C ALA A 27 13.73 -30.83 -6.28
N GLU A 28 12.68 -30.49 -5.54
CA GLU A 28 11.38 -30.20 -6.12
C GLU A 28 11.47 -28.88 -6.89
N LEU A 29 11.15 -28.93 -8.18
CA LEU A 29 11.17 -27.74 -9.02
C LEU A 29 10.06 -26.78 -8.61
N ALA A 30 10.30 -25.49 -8.81
CA ALA A 30 9.28 -24.47 -8.73
C ALA A 30 8.15 -24.78 -9.72
N GLU A 31 6.94 -24.43 -9.29
CA GLU A 31 5.73 -24.52 -10.08
C GLU A 31 5.82 -23.65 -11.33
N GLY A 32 5.13 -24.07 -12.38
CA GLY A 32 5.14 -23.42 -13.69
C GLY A 32 5.84 -24.24 -14.76
N VAL A 33 5.44 -23.97 -16.00
CA VAL A 33 6.05 -24.55 -17.19
C VAL A 33 7.46 -24.01 -17.40
N VAL A 34 8.29 -24.71 -18.19
CA VAL A 34 9.65 -24.27 -18.48
C VAL A 34 9.62 -22.91 -19.18
N GLY A 35 10.43 -21.97 -18.70
CA GLY A 35 10.46 -20.58 -19.16
C GLY A 35 9.53 -19.68 -18.35
N GLN A 36 8.73 -20.21 -17.42
CA GLN A 36 7.72 -19.44 -16.68
C GLN A 36 7.83 -19.60 -15.16
N ARG A 37 8.85 -20.30 -14.64
CA ARG A 37 9.01 -20.53 -13.20
C ARG A 37 9.56 -19.30 -12.50
N VAL A 38 8.69 -18.54 -11.84
CA VAL A 38 9.10 -17.38 -11.03
C VAL A 38 9.17 -17.78 -9.57
N VAL A 39 10.30 -17.53 -8.89
CA VAL A 39 10.47 -17.80 -7.46
C VAL A 39 10.73 -16.48 -6.71
N MET A 40 9.86 -16.18 -5.75
CA MET A 40 9.97 -15.01 -4.87
C MET A 40 10.97 -15.25 -3.72
N VAL A 41 11.65 -14.19 -3.28
CA VAL A 41 12.41 -14.15 -2.03
C VAL A 41 11.94 -12.94 -1.22
N THR A 42 11.60 -13.13 0.05
CA THR A 42 11.09 -12.05 0.94
C THR A 42 12.22 -11.15 1.42
N ASP A 43 11.92 -9.87 1.69
CA ASP A 43 12.88 -8.93 2.30
C ASP A 43 13.15 -9.22 3.77
N ALA A 44 12.20 -9.82 4.49
CA ALA A 44 12.32 -10.50 5.78
C ALA A 44 10.93 -10.96 6.21
N GLY A 45 10.86 -11.93 7.12
CA GLY A 45 9.57 -12.36 7.66
C GLY A 45 8.85 -13.32 6.72
N ASN A 46 7.51 -13.33 6.76
CA ASN A 46 6.70 -14.35 6.11
C ASN A 46 5.75 -13.77 5.04
N ILE A 47 5.25 -14.65 4.17
CA ILE A 47 4.30 -14.32 3.09
C ILE A 47 2.86 -14.00 3.56
N HIS A 48 2.61 -13.98 4.87
CA HIS A 48 1.32 -13.71 5.51
C HIS A 48 1.39 -12.43 6.35
N ASP A 49 2.21 -11.47 5.93
CA ASP A 49 2.43 -10.20 6.63
C ASP A 49 1.32 -9.17 6.41
N HIS A 50 0.25 -9.55 5.68
CA HIS A 50 -0.91 -8.70 5.36
C HIS A 50 -0.53 -7.35 4.76
N SER A 51 0.64 -7.30 4.11
CA SER A 51 1.23 -6.09 3.57
C SER A 51 2.09 -6.43 2.34
N PHE A 52 3.38 -6.14 2.41
CA PHE A 52 4.24 -6.05 1.24
C PHE A 52 4.65 -7.43 0.70
N ASN A 53 5.08 -8.37 1.55
CA ASN A 53 5.47 -9.70 1.09
C ASN A 53 4.26 -10.50 0.62
N GLU A 54 3.12 -10.37 1.31
CA GLU A 54 1.88 -11.00 0.87
C GLU A 54 1.44 -10.50 -0.52
N GLY A 55 1.45 -9.19 -0.76
CA GLY A 55 1.09 -8.62 -2.07
C GLY A 55 2.05 -9.01 -3.19
N ALA A 56 3.35 -9.10 -2.90
CA ALA A 56 4.35 -9.61 -3.86
C ALA A 56 4.09 -11.09 -4.19
N TRP A 57 3.67 -11.88 -3.20
CA TRP A 57 3.36 -13.28 -3.39
C TRP A 57 2.11 -13.50 -4.24
N GLU A 58 1.05 -12.75 -3.96
CA GLU A 58 -0.17 -12.71 -4.77
C GLU A 58 0.13 -12.34 -6.23
N ALA A 59 1.09 -11.44 -6.46
CA ALA A 59 1.50 -11.07 -7.81
C ALA A 59 2.08 -12.25 -8.60
N ILE A 60 2.87 -13.12 -7.95
CA ILE A 60 3.44 -14.31 -8.60
C ILE A 60 2.33 -15.30 -8.97
N ILE A 61 1.34 -15.47 -8.09
CA ILE A 61 0.16 -16.32 -8.35
C ILE A 61 -0.67 -15.76 -9.51
N GLN A 62 -0.99 -14.46 -9.48
CA GLN A 62 -1.74 -13.77 -10.52
C GLN A 62 -1.06 -13.86 -11.88
N TYR A 63 0.26 -13.66 -11.90
CA TYR A 63 1.08 -13.84 -13.09
C TYR A 63 0.96 -15.27 -13.62
N GLY A 64 1.14 -16.27 -12.76
CA GLY A 64 1.07 -17.69 -13.10
C GLY A 64 -0.24 -18.10 -13.76
N MET A 65 -1.35 -17.51 -13.30
CA MET A 65 -2.69 -17.73 -13.86
C MET A 65 -2.86 -17.21 -15.27
N ASN A 66 -2.31 -16.04 -15.55
CA ASN A 66 -2.58 -15.32 -16.78
C ASN A 66 -1.42 -15.44 -17.79
N ILE A 67 -0.53 -16.42 -17.62
CA ILE A 67 0.59 -16.70 -18.55
C ILE A 67 0.09 -16.83 -19.99
N HIS A 68 -1.07 -17.47 -20.20
CA HIS A 68 -1.61 -17.71 -21.54
C HIS A 68 -1.95 -16.41 -22.29
N GLU A 69 -2.31 -15.33 -21.58
CA GLU A 69 -2.75 -14.07 -22.19
C GLU A 69 -1.61 -13.42 -23.00
N LYS A 70 -0.38 -13.40 -22.46
CA LYS A 70 0.77 -12.83 -23.19
C LYS A 70 1.20 -13.65 -24.41
N PHE A 71 0.76 -14.91 -24.49
CA PHE A 71 0.98 -15.78 -25.66
C PHE A 71 -0.17 -15.69 -26.67
N GLY A 72 -1.21 -14.89 -26.42
CA GLY A 72 -2.36 -14.74 -27.31
C GLY A 72 -3.23 -16.01 -27.38
N ILE A 73 -3.24 -16.81 -26.31
CA ILE A 73 -3.99 -18.06 -26.25
C ILE A 73 -5.36 -17.78 -25.68
N GLU A 74 -6.39 -18.04 -26.48
CA GLU A 74 -7.80 -17.89 -26.11
C GLU A 74 -8.53 -19.24 -25.94
N ASN A 75 -7.82 -20.35 -26.16
CA ASN A 75 -8.36 -21.69 -25.97
C ASN A 75 -8.14 -22.14 -24.52
N GLU A 76 -9.20 -22.61 -23.85
CA GLU A 76 -9.15 -23.01 -22.44
C GLU A 76 -8.18 -24.17 -22.17
N GLU A 77 -8.19 -25.22 -22.98
CA GLU A 77 -7.33 -26.41 -22.78
C GLU A 77 -5.86 -26.02 -22.88
N GLU A 78 -5.52 -25.21 -23.88
CA GLU A 78 -4.17 -24.70 -24.10
C GLU A 78 -3.75 -23.70 -23.02
N ALA A 79 -4.67 -22.85 -22.55
CA ALA A 79 -4.43 -21.93 -21.45
C ALA A 79 -4.14 -22.68 -20.14
N ARG A 80 -4.92 -23.72 -19.83
CA ARG A 80 -4.74 -24.57 -18.64
C ARG A 80 -3.41 -25.33 -18.67
N ALA A 81 -2.88 -25.64 -19.84
CA ALA A 81 -1.58 -26.29 -19.97
C ALA A 81 -0.38 -25.38 -19.60
N LEU A 82 -0.59 -24.06 -19.57
CA LEU A 82 0.41 -23.06 -19.20
C LEU A 82 0.29 -22.56 -17.77
N ASP A 83 -0.86 -22.80 -17.14
CA ASP A 83 -1.19 -22.33 -15.82
C ASP A 83 -0.33 -23.02 -14.74
N TYR A 84 -0.19 -22.32 -13.62
CA TYR A 84 0.37 -22.81 -12.38
C TYR A 84 -0.56 -23.89 -11.78
N ALA A 85 -0.01 -25.04 -11.39
CA ALA A 85 -0.78 -26.16 -10.84
C ALA A 85 -1.63 -25.79 -9.60
N SER A 86 -1.17 -24.83 -8.80
CA SER A 86 -1.87 -24.24 -7.65
C SER A 86 -3.12 -23.45 -8.06
N SER A 87 -3.18 -23.02 -9.32
CA SER A 87 -4.26 -22.23 -9.92
C SER A 87 -5.22 -23.06 -10.78
N VAL A 88 -4.76 -24.20 -11.30
CA VAL A 88 -5.54 -25.11 -12.14
C VAL A 88 -6.65 -25.81 -11.34
N GLY A 89 -7.89 -25.74 -11.86
CA GLY A 89 -9.05 -26.50 -11.37
C GLY A 89 -9.89 -25.82 -10.28
N GLU A 90 -9.44 -24.67 -9.76
CA GLU A 90 -10.20 -23.88 -8.77
C GLU A 90 -10.85 -22.63 -9.41
N ASN A 91 -10.17 -22.03 -10.39
CA ASN A 91 -10.66 -20.83 -11.08
C ASN A 91 -11.48 -21.18 -12.33
N GLN A 92 -12.62 -20.50 -12.50
CA GLN A 92 -13.53 -20.73 -13.62
C GLN A 92 -13.06 -19.99 -14.87
N TRP A 93 -12.97 -20.71 -15.98
CA TRP A 93 -12.73 -20.09 -17.28
C TRP A 93 -13.91 -19.19 -17.65
N ASN A 94 -13.61 -17.94 -18.00
CA ASN A 94 -14.56 -17.00 -18.55
C ASN A 94 -14.52 -17.09 -20.10
N PRO A 95 -15.52 -17.70 -20.75
CA PRO A 95 -15.51 -17.89 -22.20
C PRO A 95 -15.69 -16.60 -22.99
N GLU A 96 -16.21 -15.53 -22.38
CA GLU A 96 -16.36 -14.22 -23.02
C GLU A 96 -15.06 -13.42 -22.97
N LYS A 97 -14.42 -13.38 -21.79
CA LYS A 97 -13.16 -12.66 -21.57
C LYS A 97 -11.92 -13.44 -21.99
N LYS A 98 -12.07 -14.74 -22.27
CA LYS A 98 -10.98 -15.67 -22.63
C LYS A 98 -9.87 -15.73 -21.58
N ASN A 99 -10.22 -15.77 -20.30
CA ASN A 99 -9.26 -15.87 -19.19
C ASN A 99 -9.87 -16.55 -17.95
N PHE A 100 -9.09 -16.71 -16.87
CA PHE A 100 -9.52 -17.40 -15.65
C PHE A 100 -10.26 -16.53 -14.62
N GLY A 101 -10.69 -15.31 -14.99
CA GLY A 101 -11.42 -14.41 -14.09
C GLY A 101 -10.59 -13.93 -12.88
N GLU A 102 -11.26 -13.73 -11.74
CA GLU A 102 -10.62 -13.32 -10.49
C GLU A 102 -9.98 -14.51 -9.77
N VAL A 103 -8.88 -14.24 -9.08
CA VAL A 103 -8.07 -15.25 -8.38
C VAL A 103 -8.57 -15.46 -6.96
N ASP A 104 -8.86 -16.71 -6.58
CA ASP A 104 -8.98 -17.10 -5.18
C ASP A 104 -7.57 -17.26 -4.56
N PHE A 105 -7.00 -16.15 -4.08
CA PHE A 105 -5.66 -16.14 -3.48
C PHE A 105 -5.53 -17.05 -2.26
N LYS A 106 -6.62 -17.27 -1.50
CA LYS A 106 -6.56 -18.06 -0.26
C LYS A 106 -6.12 -19.48 -0.54
N LYS A 107 -6.78 -20.16 -1.47
CA LYS A 107 -6.44 -21.55 -1.85
C LYS A 107 -5.12 -21.63 -2.61
N ALA A 108 -4.86 -20.68 -3.51
CA ALA A 108 -3.64 -20.68 -4.30
C ALA A 108 -2.39 -20.59 -3.41
N LYS A 109 -2.43 -19.76 -2.35
CA LYS A 109 -1.35 -19.62 -1.36
C LYS A 109 -1.07 -20.92 -0.58
N GLU A 110 -2.08 -21.75 -0.32
CA GLU A 110 -1.88 -23.04 0.38
C GLU A 110 -1.05 -24.03 -0.46
N LYS A 111 -1.29 -24.05 -1.77
CA LYS A 111 -0.69 -25.02 -2.72
C LYS A 111 0.62 -24.52 -3.30
N ASN A 112 0.72 -23.24 -3.64
CA ASN A 112 1.91 -22.70 -4.31
C ASN A 112 3.07 -22.54 -3.33
N LYS A 113 4.26 -23.00 -3.72
CA LYS A 113 5.47 -22.92 -2.91
C LYS A 113 6.58 -22.09 -3.55
N ASN A 114 6.32 -21.34 -4.62
CA ASN A 114 7.32 -20.54 -5.35
C ASN A 114 7.84 -19.31 -4.60
N PHE A 115 8.13 -19.45 -3.31
CA PHE A 115 8.79 -18.45 -2.49
C PHE A 115 9.93 -19.08 -1.67
N VAL A 116 10.80 -18.23 -1.15
CA VAL A 116 11.80 -18.54 -0.13
C VAL A 116 11.77 -17.43 0.91
N GLU A 117 11.40 -17.76 2.14
CA GLU A 117 11.35 -16.78 3.23
C GLU A 117 12.74 -16.56 3.83
N VAL A 118 13.13 -15.30 3.93
CA VAL A 118 14.33 -14.89 4.66
C VAL A 118 13.93 -14.57 6.09
N ARG A 119 14.58 -15.22 7.05
CA ARG A 119 14.31 -14.99 8.47
C ARG A 119 14.59 -13.53 8.84
N GLU A 120 13.73 -12.94 9.66
CA GLU A 120 13.94 -11.62 10.23
C GLU A 120 15.29 -11.50 10.97
N GLY A 121 15.98 -10.37 10.78
CA GLY A 121 17.32 -10.12 11.31
C GLY A 121 18.45 -10.83 10.55
N SER A 122 18.17 -11.53 9.44
CA SER A 122 19.22 -12.15 8.63
C SER A 122 20.13 -11.10 7.99
N GLY A 123 21.44 -11.34 8.03
CA GLY A 123 22.41 -10.59 7.23
C GLY A 123 22.49 -11.10 5.77
N ALA A 124 23.44 -10.56 5.02
CA ALA A 124 23.62 -10.84 3.59
C ALA A 124 23.68 -12.35 3.24
N SER A 125 24.28 -13.18 4.09
CA SER A 125 24.38 -14.62 3.86
C SER A 125 23.01 -15.31 3.78
N GLY A 126 22.04 -14.88 4.59
CA GLY A 126 20.67 -15.40 4.55
C GLY A 126 20.02 -15.18 3.19
N PHE A 127 20.13 -13.97 2.65
CA PHE A 127 19.63 -13.63 1.32
C PHE A 127 20.32 -14.43 0.21
N THR A 128 21.65 -14.48 0.21
CA THR A 128 22.39 -15.24 -0.83
C THR A 128 22.05 -16.74 -0.84
N ASN A 129 21.82 -17.34 0.33
CA ASN A 129 21.36 -18.72 0.45
C ASN A 129 19.93 -18.91 -0.08
N ALA A 130 19.04 -17.94 0.17
CA ALA A 130 17.69 -17.96 -0.37
C ALA A 130 17.71 -17.88 -1.91
N TYR A 131 18.56 -17.03 -2.50
CA TYR A 131 18.74 -16.96 -3.96
C TYR A 131 19.25 -18.28 -4.53
N ASN A 132 20.25 -18.90 -3.89
CA ASN A 132 20.75 -20.21 -4.31
C ASN A 132 19.66 -21.29 -4.26
N THR A 133 18.80 -21.24 -3.23
CA THR A 133 17.64 -22.14 -3.12
C THR A 133 16.69 -21.92 -4.29
N ALA A 134 16.31 -20.68 -4.60
CA ALA A 134 15.45 -20.36 -5.74
C ALA A 134 16.02 -20.88 -7.07
N ILE A 135 17.34 -20.69 -7.31
CA ILE A 135 18.04 -21.20 -8.49
C ILE A 135 17.99 -22.73 -8.54
N SER A 136 18.24 -23.41 -7.41
CA SER A 136 18.23 -24.87 -7.33
C SER A 136 16.86 -25.48 -7.63
N ARG A 137 15.79 -24.71 -7.40
CA ARG A 137 14.40 -25.05 -7.77
C ARG A 137 14.08 -24.79 -9.24
N GLY A 138 15.07 -24.42 -10.04
CA GLY A 138 14.93 -24.23 -11.48
C GLY A 138 14.21 -22.94 -11.87
N ALA A 139 14.35 -21.88 -11.08
CA ALA A 139 13.81 -20.56 -11.40
C ALA A 139 14.23 -20.09 -12.80
N ASP A 140 13.25 -19.62 -13.57
CA ASP A 140 13.42 -18.90 -14.84
C ASP A 140 13.48 -17.39 -14.61
N ALA A 141 12.89 -16.89 -13.53
CA ALA A 141 13.17 -15.59 -12.96
C ALA A 141 13.15 -15.65 -11.42
N ILE A 142 13.96 -14.80 -10.78
CA ILE A 142 13.85 -14.56 -9.33
C ILE A 142 13.17 -13.23 -9.10
N PHE A 143 12.23 -13.21 -8.17
CA PHE A 143 11.53 -12.00 -7.75
C PHE A 143 11.97 -11.63 -6.33
N LEU A 144 12.61 -10.48 -6.17
CA LEU A 144 13.15 -9.98 -4.91
C LEU A 144 12.19 -8.93 -4.34
N ALA A 145 11.48 -9.27 -3.29
CA ALA A 145 10.45 -8.41 -2.72
C ALA A 145 11.03 -7.51 -1.63
N GLY A 146 11.35 -6.26 -1.96
CA GLY A 146 11.60 -5.20 -0.97
C GLY A 146 13.06 -4.77 -0.87
N PHE A 147 13.28 -3.55 -0.37
CA PHE A 147 14.57 -2.86 -0.44
C PHE A 147 15.71 -3.55 0.33
N LYS A 148 15.44 -4.47 1.26
CA LYS A 148 16.50 -5.17 2.04
C LYS A 148 17.42 -6.02 1.15
N HIS A 149 17.03 -6.28 -0.10
CA HIS A 149 17.88 -6.92 -1.09
C HIS A 149 18.93 -5.98 -1.72
N ASN A 150 18.92 -4.67 -1.44
CA ASN A 150 19.80 -3.66 -2.06
C ASN A 150 21.28 -4.07 -2.04
N ASP A 151 21.76 -4.64 -0.94
CA ASP A 151 23.17 -5.01 -0.77
C ASP A 151 23.52 -6.37 -1.37
N THR A 152 22.52 -7.19 -1.75
CA THR A 152 22.71 -8.58 -2.20
C THR A 152 22.17 -8.86 -3.60
N VAL A 153 21.43 -7.94 -4.21
CA VAL A 153 20.84 -8.09 -5.56
C VAL A 153 21.90 -8.33 -6.65
N GLN A 154 23.11 -7.76 -6.51
CA GLN A 154 24.24 -8.04 -7.42
C GLN A 154 24.53 -9.55 -7.50
N TYR A 155 24.57 -10.22 -6.35
CA TYR A 155 24.84 -11.65 -6.29
C TYR A 155 23.72 -12.45 -6.97
N ALA A 156 22.45 -12.08 -6.75
CA ALA A 156 21.33 -12.73 -7.44
C ALA A 156 21.45 -12.58 -8.96
N ALA A 157 21.75 -11.36 -9.44
CA ALA A 157 21.90 -11.05 -10.85
C ALA A 157 23.05 -11.84 -11.51
N GLU A 158 24.18 -11.97 -10.83
CA GLU A 158 25.32 -12.77 -11.29
C GLU A 158 24.97 -14.27 -11.36
N ARG A 159 24.33 -14.81 -10.32
CA ARG A 159 24.01 -16.24 -10.23
C ARG A 159 22.90 -16.68 -11.17
N MET A 160 21.98 -15.79 -11.54
CA MET A 160 20.95 -16.04 -12.56
C MET A 160 21.51 -16.01 -13.99
N GLY A 161 22.73 -15.48 -14.19
CA GLY A 161 23.36 -15.41 -15.51
C GLY A 161 22.59 -14.49 -16.47
N GLU A 162 22.03 -15.07 -17.54
CA GLU A 162 21.19 -14.36 -18.51
C GLU A 162 19.71 -14.27 -18.10
N LYS A 163 19.31 -15.00 -17.05
CA LYS A 163 17.92 -15.03 -16.60
C LYS A 163 17.58 -13.80 -15.77
N THR A 164 16.32 -13.38 -15.83
CA THR A 164 15.87 -12.14 -15.22
C THR A 164 15.81 -12.22 -13.69
N VAL A 165 16.20 -11.12 -13.04
CA VAL A 165 15.90 -10.81 -11.64
C VAL A 165 14.96 -9.61 -11.63
N VAL A 166 13.79 -9.74 -11.02
CA VAL A 166 12.91 -8.60 -10.74
C VAL A 166 13.22 -8.13 -9.32
N PHE A 167 13.50 -6.85 -9.14
CA PHE A 167 13.80 -6.23 -7.87
C PHE A 167 12.73 -5.19 -7.52
N LEU A 168 11.85 -5.54 -6.59
CA LEU A 168 10.71 -4.74 -6.18
C LEU A 168 11.09 -3.75 -5.06
N ASP A 169 10.62 -2.51 -5.18
CA ASP A 169 10.79 -1.43 -4.20
C ASP A 169 12.26 -1.08 -3.93
N GLY A 170 13.09 -1.14 -4.97
CA GLY A 170 14.51 -0.88 -4.89
C GLY A 170 15.12 -0.59 -6.25
N THR A 171 16.28 0.06 -6.27
CA THR A 171 17.00 0.39 -7.49
C THR A 171 18.32 -0.35 -7.52
N TYR A 172 18.48 -1.20 -8.53
CA TYR A 172 19.75 -1.88 -8.78
C TYR A 172 20.79 -0.90 -9.33
N LYS A 173 21.93 -0.79 -8.65
CA LYS A 173 23.05 0.10 -9.02
C LYS A 173 24.29 -0.67 -9.50
N GLY A 174 24.16 -1.97 -9.72
CA GLY A 174 25.27 -2.81 -10.17
C GLY A 174 25.46 -2.79 -11.69
N ASN A 175 26.27 -3.71 -12.20
CA ASN A 175 26.75 -3.72 -13.58
C ASN A 175 26.11 -4.79 -14.48
N ARG A 176 25.12 -5.54 -13.98
CA ARG A 176 24.39 -6.55 -14.76
C ARG A 176 23.20 -5.91 -15.47
N ASN A 177 22.81 -6.47 -16.61
CA ASN A 177 21.68 -5.98 -17.41
C ASN A 177 20.46 -6.91 -17.35
N ASN A 178 20.45 -7.90 -16.46
CA ASN A 178 19.35 -8.85 -16.28
C ASN A 178 18.45 -8.50 -15.08
N VAL A 179 18.54 -7.27 -14.56
CA VAL A 179 17.75 -6.83 -13.42
C VAL A 179 16.69 -5.83 -13.86
N ILE A 180 15.42 -6.11 -13.58
CA ILE A 180 14.32 -5.14 -13.69
C ILE A 180 14.11 -4.56 -12.30
N SER A 181 14.36 -3.27 -12.10
CA SER A 181 14.03 -2.59 -10.84
C SER A 181 12.64 -1.96 -10.93
N ILE A 182 11.82 -2.12 -9.91
CA ILE A 182 10.50 -1.48 -9.81
C ILE A 182 10.56 -0.49 -8.66
N VAL A 183 10.24 0.76 -8.95
CA VAL A 183 10.13 1.85 -7.97
C VAL A 183 8.74 2.47 -8.12
N TYR A 184 8.18 2.85 -6.99
CA TYR A 184 6.87 3.47 -6.89
C TYR A 184 7.01 4.99 -6.81
N LYS A 185 5.99 5.69 -7.29
CA LYS A 185 5.85 7.13 -7.11
C LYS A 185 5.01 7.37 -5.86
N SER A 186 5.51 6.92 -4.72
CA SER A 186 4.75 6.84 -3.48
C SER A 186 4.32 8.21 -2.94
N GLU A 187 4.94 9.30 -3.40
CA GLU A 187 4.44 10.66 -3.20
C GLU A 187 3.02 10.84 -3.75
N LEU A 188 2.68 10.22 -4.89
CA LEU A 188 1.32 10.24 -5.44
C LEU A 188 0.34 9.47 -4.57
N ALA A 189 0.75 8.34 -4.00
CA ALA A 189 -0.08 7.55 -3.10
C ALA A 189 -0.34 8.32 -1.80
N GLY A 190 0.70 8.90 -1.20
CA GLY A 190 0.61 9.74 0.00
C GLY A 190 -0.25 10.98 -0.22
N PHE A 191 -0.10 11.67 -1.36
CA PHE A 191 -0.94 12.80 -1.72
C PHE A 191 -2.40 12.39 -1.91
N ASN A 192 -2.67 11.29 -2.61
CA ASN A 192 -4.03 10.82 -2.89
C ASN A 192 -4.75 10.41 -1.59
N ALA A 193 -4.12 9.56 -0.79
CA ALA A 193 -4.66 9.15 0.50
C ALA A 193 -4.85 10.34 1.46
N GLY A 194 -3.91 11.30 1.41
CA GLY A 194 -4.02 12.56 2.13
C GLY A 194 -5.22 13.39 1.69
N TRP A 195 -5.37 13.65 0.39
CA TRP A 195 -6.47 14.45 -0.13
C TRP A 195 -7.84 13.83 0.18
N ASP A 196 -7.98 12.51 -0.01
CA ASP A 196 -9.17 11.77 0.40
C ASP A 196 -9.48 11.95 1.89
N ALA A 197 -8.46 11.80 2.75
CA ALA A 197 -8.62 11.93 4.19
C ALA A 197 -8.99 13.36 4.60
N LEU A 198 -8.38 14.38 3.98
CA LEU A 198 -8.66 15.79 4.26
C LEU A 198 -10.08 16.19 3.82
N MET A 199 -10.53 15.69 2.66
CA MET A 199 -11.90 15.91 2.17
C MET A 199 -12.92 15.26 3.10
N TRP A 200 -12.72 13.98 3.43
CA TRP A 200 -13.57 13.29 4.39
C TRP A 200 -13.60 14.00 5.75
N ALA A 201 -12.43 14.32 6.29
CA ALA A 201 -12.29 14.87 7.63
C ALA A 201 -12.94 16.25 7.80
N ASN A 202 -12.95 17.05 6.74
CA ASN A 202 -13.53 18.40 6.76
C ASN A 202 -15.02 18.45 6.42
N LEU A 203 -15.66 17.34 5.99
CA LEU A 203 -17.12 17.33 5.85
C LEU A 203 -17.80 17.67 7.20
N PRO A 204 -18.97 18.34 7.18
CA PRO A 204 -19.78 18.48 8.37
C PRO A 204 -20.05 17.12 9.01
N LYS A 205 -20.03 17.08 10.35
CA LYS A 205 -20.26 15.85 11.10
C LYS A 205 -21.61 15.26 10.72
N MET A 206 -21.63 13.95 10.56
CA MET A 206 -22.79 13.14 10.25
C MET A 206 -23.27 12.39 11.49
N THR A 207 -24.56 12.06 11.52
CA THR A 207 -25.22 11.34 12.64
C THR A 207 -24.59 9.97 12.94
N SER A 208 -24.03 9.32 11.91
CA SER A 208 -23.14 8.18 12.07
C SER A 208 -22.11 8.19 10.94
N LEU A 209 -21.07 7.34 11.04
CA LEU A 209 -20.00 7.26 10.04
C LEU A 209 -20.61 7.07 8.65
N ASN A 210 -20.50 8.11 7.83
CA ASN A 210 -20.97 8.16 6.44
C ASN A 210 -22.49 7.95 6.27
N SER A 211 -23.35 8.27 7.24
CA SER A 211 -24.82 8.17 7.05
C SER A 211 -25.36 9.01 5.89
N GLY A 212 -24.60 10.03 5.49
CA GLY A 212 -25.05 11.04 4.53
C GLY A 212 -26.08 12.00 5.12
N GLU A 213 -26.37 11.94 6.42
CA GLU A 213 -27.25 12.84 7.17
C GLU A 213 -26.44 13.65 8.17
N PHE A 214 -26.56 14.98 8.12
CA PHE A 214 -25.79 15.86 8.99
C PHE A 214 -26.24 15.76 10.46
N ASP A 215 -25.27 15.89 11.36
CA ASP A 215 -25.51 15.93 12.79
C ASP A 215 -26.37 17.17 13.15
N PRO A 216 -27.38 17.03 14.03
CA PRO A 216 -28.22 18.15 14.45
C PRO A 216 -27.43 19.38 14.96
N GLU A 217 -26.28 19.19 15.60
CA GLU A 217 -25.42 20.29 16.05
C GLU A 217 -24.83 21.06 14.86
N ALA A 218 -24.45 20.38 13.77
CA ALA A 218 -23.95 21.05 12.56
C ALA A 218 -25.03 21.93 11.93
N ILE A 219 -26.25 21.38 11.81
CA ILE A 219 -27.41 22.09 11.25
C ILE A 219 -27.75 23.31 12.14
N GLN A 220 -27.80 23.11 13.46
CA GLN A 220 -28.10 24.18 14.41
C GLN A 220 -27.08 25.31 14.33
N LYS A 221 -25.78 25.00 14.39
CA LYS A 221 -24.72 26.01 14.32
C LYS A 221 -24.70 26.76 12.99
N SER A 222 -25.00 26.07 11.89
CA SER A 222 -25.16 26.69 10.58
C SER A 222 -26.33 27.69 10.58
N ALA A 223 -27.48 27.32 11.13
CA ALA A 223 -28.64 28.21 11.26
C ALA A 223 -28.35 29.43 12.16
N GLU A 224 -27.53 29.25 13.19
CA GLU A 224 -27.02 30.32 14.07
C GLU A 224 -25.91 31.17 13.42
N LYS A 225 -25.52 30.90 12.16
CA LYS A 225 -24.41 31.55 11.42
C LYS A 225 -23.03 31.39 12.08
N LYS A 226 -22.86 30.35 12.90
CA LYS A 226 -21.57 29.97 13.49
C LYS A 226 -20.75 29.12 12.52
N VAL A 227 -20.53 29.66 11.32
CA VAL A 227 -19.94 28.94 10.17
C VAL A 227 -18.51 28.43 10.39
N ASN A 228 -17.80 28.96 11.40
CA ASN A 228 -16.44 28.52 11.77
C ASN A 228 -16.42 27.52 12.95
N GLU A 229 -17.58 27.21 13.55
CA GLU A 229 -17.67 26.33 14.73
C GLU A 229 -18.34 24.99 14.40
N ILE A 230 -18.55 24.73 13.11
CA ILE A 230 -19.27 23.56 12.61
C ILE A 230 -18.48 22.30 12.96
N PRO A 231 -19.10 21.31 13.64
CA PRO A 231 -18.45 20.05 13.90
C PRO A 231 -18.12 19.37 12.56
N VAL A 232 -16.90 18.87 12.41
CA VAL A 232 -16.41 18.18 11.22
C VAL A 232 -16.12 16.71 11.52
N GLN A 233 -16.18 15.88 10.48
CA GLN A 233 -16.05 14.41 10.55
C GLN A 233 -14.80 13.94 11.29
N GLY A 234 -13.64 14.50 10.95
CA GLY A 234 -12.33 14.03 11.40
C GLY A 234 -11.88 14.56 12.75
N SER A 235 -12.57 15.53 13.34
CA SER A 235 -12.20 16.08 14.66
C SER A 235 -12.63 15.13 15.78
N LEU A 236 -11.68 14.74 16.64
CA LEU A 236 -11.92 13.93 17.85
C LEU A 236 -11.97 14.78 19.14
N ARG A 237 -11.42 16.01 19.12
CA ARG A 237 -11.17 16.81 20.34
C ARG A 237 -12.11 18.00 20.54
N ASP A 238 -12.26 18.83 19.52
CA ASP A 238 -12.81 20.20 19.67
C ASP A 238 -13.89 20.53 18.62
N LYS A 239 -14.46 19.46 18.07
CA LYS A 239 -15.49 19.43 17.02
C LYS A 239 -15.09 20.03 15.66
N SER A 240 -14.41 21.18 15.58
CA SER A 240 -14.24 21.95 14.34
C SER A 240 -12.85 21.90 13.71
N HIS A 241 -11.80 21.47 14.41
CA HIS A 241 -10.43 21.48 13.90
C HIS A 241 -9.91 20.05 13.67
N VAL A 242 -9.16 19.85 12.59
CA VAL A 242 -8.57 18.55 12.25
C VAL A 242 -7.05 18.66 12.34
N SER A 243 -6.44 17.76 13.10
CA SER A 243 -4.99 17.61 13.15
C SER A 243 -4.55 16.28 12.55
N VAL A 244 -3.47 16.32 11.77
CA VAL A 244 -2.87 15.16 11.13
C VAL A 244 -1.44 15.01 11.63
N GLY A 245 -1.14 13.85 12.19
CA GLY A 245 0.19 13.37 12.50
C GLY A 245 0.63 12.32 11.50
N MET A 246 1.94 12.15 11.35
CA MET A 246 2.49 11.10 10.50
C MET A 246 3.85 10.65 11.01
N PHE A 247 4.27 9.44 10.69
CA PHE A 247 5.63 9.02 10.95
C PHE A 247 6.05 7.90 10.03
N GLY A 248 7.35 7.81 9.74
CA GLY A 248 7.97 6.73 9.00
C GLY A 248 8.72 5.76 9.92
N GLY A 249 9.07 4.60 9.38
CA GLY A 249 10.02 3.69 10.01
C GLY A 249 11.44 4.25 9.96
N ILE A 250 12.18 3.92 8.90
CA ILE A 250 13.52 4.44 8.62
C ILE A 250 13.42 5.48 7.49
N SER A 251 14.14 6.60 7.60
CA SER A 251 14.18 7.60 6.53
C SER A 251 14.83 7.03 5.26
N ILE A 252 14.02 6.94 4.21
CA ILE A 252 14.43 6.49 2.87
C ILE A 252 13.63 7.30 1.87
N LYS A 253 14.30 8.18 1.12
CA LYS A 253 13.67 9.17 0.23
C LYS A 253 12.57 8.59 -0.66
N ASN A 254 12.84 7.48 -1.36
CA ASN A 254 11.95 6.92 -2.39
C ASN A 254 11.24 5.64 -1.93
N ALA A 255 10.99 5.49 -0.63
CA ALA A 255 10.29 4.32 -0.10
C ALA A 255 9.42 4.64 1.12
N VAL A 256 9.85 5.63 1.92
CA VAL A 256 9.16 6.06 3.15
C VAL A 256 8.85 7.55 3.10
N ASP A 257 9.85 8.36 2.82
CA ASP A 257 9.72 9.81 3.00
C ASP A 257 8.84 10.44 1.91
N ASP A 258 8.81 9.85 0.73
CA ASP A 258 7.94 10.23 -0.39
C ASP A 258 6.46 10.16 -0.03
N PHE A 259 6.00 9.09 0.63
CA PHE A 259 4.64 9.00 1.17
C PHE A 259 4.33 10.14 2.12
N LEU A 260 5.19 10.37 3.12
CA LEU A 260 5.02 11.41 4.13
C LEU A 260 5.00 12.80 3.47
N TRP A 261 5.91 13.03 2.53
CA TRP A 261 6.00 14.27 1.77
C TRP A 261 4.77 14.50 0.91
N GLY A 262 4.24 13.45 0.26
CA GLY A 262 3.00 13.50 -0.50
C GLY A 262 1.80 13.92 0.35
N LEU A 263 1.66 13.38 1.56
CA LEU A 263 0.63 13.80 2.51
C LEU A 263 0.80 15.27 2.92
N LEU A 264 2.04 15.70 3.23
CA LEU A 264 2.32 17.10 3.55
C LEU A 264 2.00 18.04 2.37
N ALA A 265 2.28 17.61 1.14
CA ALA A 265 1.95 18.37 -0.06
C ALA A 265 0.44 18.50 -0.24
N ALA A 266 -0.34 17.44 0.04
CA ALA A 266 -1.81 17.48 0.04
C ALA A 266 -2.33 18.44 1.12
N MET A 267 -1.80 18.36 2.34
CA MET A 267 -2.17 19.27 3.43
C MET A 267 -1.86 20.74 3.08
N ASN A 268 -0.66 21.01 2.55
CA ASN A 268 -0.24 22.37 2.21
C ASN A 268 -1.10 22.95 1.08
N LEU A 269 -1.36 22.15 0.02
CA LEU A 269 -2.24 22.57 -1.06
C LEU A 269 -3.66 22.81 -0.55
N TYR A 270 -4.23 21.89 0.24
CA TYR A 270 -5.56 22.05 0.81
C TYR A 270 -5.67 23.33 1.66
N ASN A 271 -4.72 23.57 2.55
CA ASN A 271 -4.72 24.75 3.42
C ASN A 271 -4.62 26.07 2.64
N ASP A 272 -3.98 26.06 1.47
CA ASP A 272 -3.84 27.23 0.61
C ASP A 272 -5.06 27.43 -0.31
N VAL A 273 -5.60 26.35 -0.89
CA VAL A 273 -6.60 26.43 -1.97
C VAL A 273 -8.02 26.05 -1.58
N MET A 274 -8.24 25.47 -0.40
CA MET A 274 -9.57 25.05 0.08
C MET A 274 -9.95 25.78 1.38
N ALA A 275 -9.07 25.77 2.37
CA ALA A 275 -9.36 26.35 3.68
C ALA A 275 -9.70 27.85 3.60
N GLY A 276 -10.64 28.29 4.44
CA GLY A 276 -11.15 29.66 4.45
C GLY A 276 -12.30 29.92 3.46
N GLN A 277 -12.59 29.01 2.53
CA GLN A 277 -13.76 29.13 1.67
C GLN A 277 -15.03 28.72 2.42
N THR A 278 -16.07 29.55 2.34
CA THR A 278 -17.41 29.20 2.82
C THR A 278 -18.17 28.45 1.74
N VAL A 279 -18.69 27.28 2.09
CA VAL A 279 -19.47 26.42 1.19
C VAL A 279 -20.80 26.09 1.83
N LYS A 280 -21.80 25.79 0.99
CA LYS A 280 -23.11 25.30 1.41
C LYS A 280 -23.33 23.91 0.85
N LEU A 281 -23.56 22.95 1.74
CA LEU A 281 -23.74 21.54 1.39
C LEU A 281 -25.14 21.06 1.77
N LYS A 282 -25.63 20.05 1.06
CA LYS A 282 -26.90 19.36 1.32
C LYS A 282 -26.66 17.90 1.61
N ASP A 283 -27.30 17.41 2.65
CA ASP A 283 -27.29 16.00 3.02
C ASP A 283 -28.38 15.22 2.25
N VAL A 284 -28.48 13.90 2.47
CA VAL A 284 -29.46 13.03 1.79
C VAL A 284 -30.92 13.32 2.18
N LYS A 285 -31.16 14.12 3.22
CA LYS A 285 -32.48 14.59 3.67
C LYS A 285 -32.78 16.02 3.21
N ASN A 286 -31.89 16.62 2.43
CA ASN A 286 -31.92 18.02 2.00
C ASN A 286 -31.74 19.04 3.13
N ASN A 287 -31.20 18.65 4.29
CA ASN A 287 -30.76 19.61 5.29
C ASN A 287 -29.54 20.38 4.75
N GLU A 288 -29.51 21.69 4.98
CA GLU A 288 -28.42 22.57 4.55
C GLU A 288 -27.47 22.87 5.70
N VAL A 289 -26.16 22.74 5.44
CA VAL A 289 -25.10 23.25 6.31
C VAL A 289 -24.21 24.18 5.51
N GLU A 290 -24.10 25.42 5.96
CA GLU A 290 -23.15 26.43 5.47
C GLU A 290 -22.01 26.56 6.48
N TYR A 291 -20.78 26.39 6.01
CA TYR A 291 -19.60 26.41 6.87
C TYR A 291 -18.35 26.83 6.12
N THR A 292 -17.37 27.33 6.87
CA THR A 292 -16.05 27.64 6.34
C THR A 292 -15.15 26.42 6.50
N LEU A 293 -14.50 26.02 5.40
CA LEU A 293 -13.49 24.94 5.43
C LEU A 293 -12.34 25.33 6.34
N GLN A 294 -11.99 24.44 7.28
CA GLN A 294 -11.00 24.72 8.29
C GLN A 294 -9.61 24.34 7.79
N LYS A 295 -8.57 25.03 8.30
CA LYS A 295 -7.19 24.60 8.05
C LYS A 295 -6.92 23.30 8.81
N VAL A 296 -6.09 22.46 8.23
CA VAL A 296 -5.61 21.24 8.85
C VAL A 296 -4.27 21.49 9.54
N GLU A 297 -4.15 20.99 10.76
CA GLU A 297 -3.00 21.21 11.64
C GLU A 297 -1.97 20.07 11.55
N PHE A 298 -0.69 20.40 11.68
CA PHE A 298 0.39 19.41 11.79
C PHE A 298 0.62 19.00 13.25
N ALA A 299 0.38 17.73 13.57
CA ALA A 299 0.55 17.21 14.92
C ALA A 299 1.99 16.78 15.27
N ASN A 300 2.93 16.81 14.31
CA ASN A 300 4.31 16.37 14.50
C ASN A 300 5.19 17.29 15.35
N GLY A 301 4.80 18.53 15.64
CA GLY A 301 5.69 19.46 16.34
C GLY A 301 5.64 19.44 17.89
N LYS A 302 6.46 20.29 18.53
CA LYS A 302 6.60 20.42 20.00
C LYS A 302 5.76 21.57 20.60
N GLY A 303 5.07 21.35 21.73
CA GLY A 303 4.44 22.41 22.54
C GLY A 303 2.93 22.65 22.33
N SER A 304 2.35 23.51 23.17
CA SER A 304 0.90 23.77 23.34
C SER A 304 0.31 24.88 22.46
N GLU A 305 1.01 25.28 21.39
CA GLU A 305 0.49 26.30 20.47
C GLU A 305 -0.62 25.70 19.59
N SER A 306 -1.75 26.40 19.56
CA SER A 306 -3.00 25.94 18.97
C SER A 306 -3.03 25.87 17.44
N GLN A 307 -2.01 26.28 16.68
CA GLN A 307 -2.12 26.32 15.20
C GLN A 307 -0.78 26.14 14.47
N ARG A 308 -0.27 24.90 14.38
CA ARG A 308 0.67 24.52 13.31
C ARG A 308 -0.10 24.35 12.00
N GLN A 309 -0.59 25.45 11.47
CA GLN A 309 -1.30 25.49 10.19
C GLN A 309 -0.39 26.06 9.09
N ASP A 310 0.69 26.74 9.47
CA ASP A 310 1.75 27.19 8.57
C ASP A 310 2.77 26.07 8.37
N VAL A 311 3.01 25.72 7.10
CA VAL A 311 3.98 24.70 6.70
C VAL A 311 5.41 25.04 7.13
N LYS A 312 5.75 26.32 7.38
CA LYS A 312 7.06 26.72 7.95
C LYS A 312 7.35 26.07 9.31
N SER A 313 6.30 25.68 10.04
CA SER A 313 6.47 25.02 11.33
C SER A 313 7.18 23.67 11.25
N ILE A 314 7.24 23.03 10.07
CA ILE A 314 7.94 21.76 9.89
C ILE A 314 9.46 21.92 9.85
N ASP A 315 9.97 23.10 9.46
CA ASP A 315 11.42 23.33 9.32
C ASP A 315 12.16 23.30 10.66
N ALA A 316 11.43 23.43 11.77
CA ALA A 316 11.96 23.33 13.13
C ALA A 316 11.98 21.89 13.67
N LEU A 317 11.52 20.91 12.90
CA LEU A 317 11.42 19.51 13.30
C LEU A 317 12.62 18.70 12.83
N GLU A 318 13.05 17.75 13.66
CA GLU A 318 14.20 16.89 13.38
C GLU A 318 13.75 15.51 12.88
N GLU A 319 14.65 14.68 12.35
CA GLU A 319 14.30 13.32 11.88
C GLU A 319 13.61 12.48 12.96
N VAL A 320 14.01 12.59 14.23
CA VAL A 320 13.38 11.90 15.37
C VAL A 320 11.92 12.33 15.62
N ASP A 321 11.52 13.47 15.05
CA ASP A 321 10.15 13.96 15.09
C ASP A 321 9.26 13.35 13.99
N TRP A 322 9.86 12.64 13.03
CA TRP A 322 9.21 12.01 11.88
C TRP A 322 9.41 10.50 11.81
N PHE A 323 10.45 9.94 12.43
CA PHE A 323 10.83 8.54 12.23
C PHE A 323 11.00 7.78 13.54
N SER A 324 10.52 6.54 13.58
CA SER A 324 10.79 5.59 14.68
C SER A 324 12.18 4.95 14.59
N SER A 325 12.88 5.15 13.46
CA SER A 325 14.21 4.64 13.13
C SER A 325 14.31 3.12 12.94
N ASN A 326 13.18 2.41 12.83
CA ASN A 326 13.12 0.97 12.57
C ASN A 326 11.73 0.58 12.03
N PHE A 327 11.55 -0.69 11.65
CA PHE A 327 10.24 -1.24 11.22
C PHE A 327 9.71 -2.32 12.17
N GLU A 328 10.32 -2.50 13.33
CA GLU A 328 9.95 -3.56 14.28
C GLU A 328 8.61 -3.23 14.95
N SER A 329 7.82 -4.27 15.24
CA SER A 329 6.62 -4.14 16.04
C SER A 329 6.92 -3.55 17.43
N GLY A 330 6.10 -2.60 17.88
CA GLY A 330 6.32 -1.79 19.08
C GLY A 330 7.45 -0.75 18.96
N GLY A 331 8.13 -0.65 17.80
CA GLY A 331 9.21 0.29 17.58
C GLY A 331 8.75 1.75 17.67
N ALA A 332 7.53 2.06 17.19
CA ALA A 332 6.96 3.40 17.30
C ALA A 332 6.63 3.72 18.77
N THR A 333 6.09 2.76 19.51
CA THR A 333 5.81 2.87 20.95
C THR A 333 7.04 3.18 21.78
N ARG A 334 8.19 2.55 21.46
CA ARG A 334 9.46 2.76 22.15
C ARG A 334 10.19 4.04 21.72
N SER A 335 9.80 4.62 20.60
CA SER A 335 10.38 5.86 20.07
C SER A 335 9.73 7.11 20.69
N SER A 336 10.26 8.30 20.37
CA SER A 336 9.64 9.57 20.74
C SER A 336 8.49 10.00 19.82
N VAL A 337 8.42 9.48 18.59
CA VAL A 337 7.51 10.05 17.58
C VAL A 337 6.05 9.77 17.90
N MET A 338 5.69 8.51 18.15
CA MET A 338 4.29 8.14 18.34
C MET A 338 3.72 8.61 19.70
N PRO A 339 4.41 8.45 20.85
CA PRO A 339 3.93 9.03 22.11
C PRO A 339 3.69 10.55 22.01
N LYS A 340 4.53 11.27 21.26
CA LYS A 340 4.33 12.69 21.01
C LYS A 340 3.06 12.97 20.18
N LEU A 341 2.77 12.20 19.13
CA LEU A 341 1.55 12.37 18.34
C LEU A 341 0.28 12.15 19.18
N PHE A 342 0.29 11.17 20.08
CA PHE A 342 -0.82 10.92 21.01
C PHE A 342 -0.94 12.00 22.09
N LYS A 343 0.18 12.45 22.65
CA LYS A 343 0.21 13.59 23.58
C LYS A 343 -0.31 14.88 22.93
N ASN A 344 0.03 15.10 21.66
CA ASN A 344 -0.48 16.21 20.85
C ASN A 344 -1.92 15.95 20.37
N GLN A 345 -2.45 14.76 20.65
CA GLN A 345 -3.77 14.26 20.30
C GLN A 345 -4.10 14.46 18.81
N ALA A 346 -3.20 13.97 17.95
CA ALA A 346 -3.39 13.96 16.50
C ALA A 346 -4.70 13.24 16.13
N ASP A 347 -5.65 13.90 15.48
CA ASP A 347 -6.95 13.29 15.16
C ASP A 347 -6.83 12.16 14.13
N ILE A 348 -5.87 12.31 13.20
CA ILE A 348 -5.53 11.35 12.14
C ILE A 348 -4.04 11.06 12.22
N ILE A 349 -3.64 9.79 12.11
CA ILE A 349 -2.23 9.39 12.06
C ILE A 349 -1.94 8.59 10.78
N PHE A 350 -0.89 8.97 10.05
CA PHE A 350 -0.37 8.23 8.89
C PHE A 350 0.97 7.53 9.22
N PRO A 351 0.95 6.24 9.60
CA PRO A 351 2.16 5.44 9.82
C PRO A 351 2.68 4.83 8.51
N VAL A 352 3.84 5.30 8.03
CA VAL A 352 4.61 4.71 6.92
C VAL A 352 5.73 3.84 7.50
N ALA A 353 5.32 2.82 8.26
CA ALA A 353 6.23 2.09 9.15
C ALA A 353 5.91 0.59 9.24
N GLY A 354 5.35 0.01 8.17
CA GLY A 354 5.03 -1.41 8.09
C GLY A 354 4.15 -1.87 9.26
N ALA A 355 4.63 -2.85 10.04
CA ALA A 355 3.90 -3.44 11.15
C ALA A 355 3.50 -2.43 12.25
N GLN A 356 4.17 -1.28 12.35
CA GLN A 356 3.92 -0.25 13.37
C GLN A 356 2.59 0.49 13.19
N THR A 357 1.83 0.26 12.10
CA THR A 357 0.39 0.61 12.08
C THR A 357 -0.34 0.00 13.29
N ASN A 358 0.02 -1.22 13.70
CA ASN A 358 -0.54 -1.86 14.89
C ASN A 358 -0.18 -1.14 16.20
N ASP A 359 0.94 -0.43 16.25
CA ASP A 359 1.33 0.35 17.42
C ASP A 359 0.31 1.48 17.64
N VAL A 360 -0.05 2.21 16.58
CA VAL A 360 -1.10 3.26 16.62
C VAL A 360 -2.46 2.70 17.03
N LEU A 361 -2.78 1.48 16.58
CA LEU A 361 -4.07 0.86 16.86
C LEU A 361 -4.19 0.36 18.31
N SER A 362 -3.06 -0.04 18.90
CA SER A 362 -3.00 -0.70 20.21
C SER A 362 -2.50 0.21 21.33
N TYR A 363 -2.04 1.42 21.00
CA TYR A 363 -1.49 2.35 21.97
C TYR A 363 -2.54 2.80 22.99
N ASN A 364 -2.15 2.74 24.27
CA ASN A 364 -2.93 3.24 25.40
C ASN A 364 -1.98 4.07 26.26
N GLU A 365 -2.35 5.31 26.59
CA GLU A 365 -1.65 6.09 27.62
C GLU A 365 -2.06 5.60 29.02
N GLU A 366 -1.12 5.57 29.96
CA GLU A 366 -1.32 5.00 31.31
C GLU A 366 -2.37 5.73 32.16
N ASP A 367 -2.80 6.97 31.83
CA ASP A 367 -3.53 7.84 32.78
C ASP A 367 -4.88 8.51 32.36
N ALA A 368 -5.37 8.53 31.11
CA ALA A 368 -6.73 9.04 30.84
C ALA A 368 -7.26 8.72 29.44
N LYS A 369 -8.56 8.42 29.33
CA LYS A 369 -9.43 8.33 28.12
C LYS A 369 -8.74 7.78 26.86
N ILE A 370 -9.17 6.60 26.40
CA ILE A 370 -8.70 5.97 25.16
C ILE A 370 -8.86 6.93 23.97
N PHE A 371 -7.82 7.70 23.64
CA PHE A 371 -7.78 8.55 22.46
C PHE A 371 -7.48 7.64 21.27
N LYS A 372 -8.43 7.55 20.33
CA LYS A 372 -8.38 6.61 19.20
C LYS A 372 -8.30 7.40 17.90
N PRO A 373 -7.10 7.80 17.45
CA PRO A 373 -6.95 8.51 16.19
C PRO A 373 -7.47 7.67 15.03
N TYR A 374 -7.99 8.35 14.00
CA TYR A 374 -8.16 7.75 12.69
C TYR A 374 -6.81 7.43 12.06
N VAL A 375 -6.80 6.54 11.07
CA VAL A 375 -5.58 6.02 10.46
C VAL A 375 -5.68 6.11 8.94
N ILE A 376 -4.59 6.56 8.32
CA ILE A 376 -4.35 6.33 6.89
C ILE A 376 -3.42 5.13 6.81
N GLY A 377 -3.84 4.04 6.17
CA GLY A 377 -2.99 2.85 5.98
C GLY A 377 -1.91 3.08 4.93
N VAL A 378 -1.02 2.10 4.75
CA VAL A 378 0.07 2.18 3.76
C VAL A 378 0.35 0.83 3.09
N ASP A 379 0.96 0.88 1.91
CA ASP A 379 1.42 -0.22 1.04
C ASP A 379 0.29 -1.10 0.49
N ALA A 380 -0.55 -1.65 1.36
CA ALA A 380 -1.70 -2.47 1.02
C ALA A 380 -3.01 -1.80 1.45
N ASP A 381 -4.14 -2.45 1.15
CA ASP A 381 -5.43 -2.04 1.69
C ASP A 381 -5.55 -2.49 3.16
N GLN A 382 -4.95 -1.71 4.06
CA GLN A 382 -4.91 -2.02 5.49
C GLN A 382 -6.28 -1.88 6.18
N VAL A 383 -7.27 -1.31 5.48
CA VAL A 383 -8.65 -1.30 5.97
C VAL A 383 -9.17 -2.74 6.06
N ILE A 384 -8.89 -3.55 5.05
CA ILE A 384 -9.24 -4.98 5.03
C ILE A 384 -8.19 -5.76 5.82
N SER A 385 -6.91 -5.57 5.52
CA SER A 385 -5.85 -6.48 5.98
C SER A 385 -5.52 -6.35 7.47
N ILE A 386 -5.78 -5.18 8.09
CA ILE A 386 -5.57 -4.93 9.52
C ILE A 386 -6.90 -4.57 10.21
N GLY A 387 -7.71 -3.73 9.55
CA GLY A 387 -8.95 -3.20 10.15
C GLY A 387 -9.99 -4.27 10.47
N ASP A 388 -10.09 -5.33 9.66
CA ASP A 388 -11.12 -6.36 9.81
C ASP A 388 -10.77 -7.47 10.79
N GLU A 389 -9.48 -7.64 11.13
CA GLU A 389 -9.03 -8.62 12.11
C GLU A 389 -9.51 -8.30 13.53
N ARG A 390 -9.81 -7.03 13.81
CA ARG A 390 -10.16 -6.53 15.16
C ARG A 390 -11.46 -5.74 15.13
N ILE A 391 -12.47 -6.22 15.85
CA ILE A 391 -13.80 -5.60 15.94
C ILE A 391 -13.67 -4.08 16.22
N GLY A 392 -14.23 -3.27 15.33
CA GLY A 392 -14.29 -1.81 15.46
C GLY A 392 -13.01 -1.06 15.06
N THR A 393 -11.95 -1.76 14.67
CA THR A 393 -10.70 -1.14 14.20
C THR A 393 -10.82 -0.64 12.77
N ASN A 394 -11.54 -1.38 11.92
CA ASN A 394 -11.89 -0.95 10.57
C ASN A 394 -12.51 0.46 10.53
N LYS A 395 -13.36 0.81 11.49
CA LYS A 395 -13.98 2.15 11.62
C LYS A 395 -13.00 3.30 11.91
N ARG A 396 -11.72 3.00 12.13
CA ARG A 396 -10.65 4.00 12.29
C ARG A 396 -9.90 4.27 11.00
N PHE A 397 -9.92 3.37 10.03
CA PHE A 397 -9.19 3.57 8.79
C PHE A 397 -9.99 4.48 7.85
N ILE A 398 -9.39 5.58 7.41
CA ILE A 398 -10.06 6.45 6.43
C ILE A 398 -9.87 5.91 5.02
N THR A 399 -8.63 5.54 4.72
CA THR A 399 -8.15 4.97 3.46
C THR A 399 -6.74 4.40 3.68
N SER A 400 -6.05 3.97 2.63
CA SER A 400 -4.64 3.55 2.64
C SER A 400 -3.90 4.10 1.42
N ALA A 401 -2.67 4.60 1.59
CA ALA A 401 -1.75 4.92 0.51
C ALA A 401 -1.14 3.63 -0.05
N LYS A 402 -1.70 3.08 -1.13
CA LYS A 402 -1.33 1.78 -1.70
C LYS A 402 -0.17 1.87 -2.69
N LYS A 403 0.69 0.86 -2.65
CA LYS A 403 1.50 0.41 -3.76
C LYS A 403 0.75 -0.72 -4.46
N ASN A 404 0.42 -0.59 -5.73
CA ASN A 404 -0.20 -1.69 -6.48
C ASN A 404 0.87 -2.71 -6.89
N ILE A 405 1.28 -3.53 -5.92
CA ILE A 405 2.35 -4.52 -6.06
C ILE A 405 2.01 -5.51 -7.17
N ILE A 406 0.77 -5.97 -7.23
CA ILE A 406 0.33 -6.94 -8.24
C ILE A 406 0.49 -6.37 -9.65
N SER A 407 -0.06 -5.18 -9.91
CA SER A 407 0.00 -4.54 -11.23
C SER A 407 1.44 -4.32 -11.70
N ALA A 408 2.28 -3.72 -10.85
CA ALA A 408 3.68 -3.44 -11.18
C ALA A 408 4.51 -4.71 -11.40
N SER A 409 4.29 -5.73 -10.59
CA SER A 409 5.01 -7.01 -10.66
C SER A 409 4.62 -7.79 -11.91
N VAL A 410 3.32 -7.89 -12.21
CA VAL A 410 2.83 -8.56 -13.43
C VAL A 410 3.38 -7.83 -14.66
N TYR A 411 3.32 -6.50 -14.69
CA TYR A 411 3.91 -5.71 -15.79
C TYR A 411 5.38 -6.05 -16.04
N ALA A 412 6.18 -6.15 -14.98
CA ALA A 412 7.60 -6.49 -15.08
C ALA A 412 7.82 -7.95 -15.52
N LEU A 413 7.08 -8.91 -14.97
CA LEU A 413 7.21 -10.33 -15.30
C LEU A 413 6.79 -10.62 -16.74
N GLU A 414 5.74 -9.98 -17.24
CA GLU A 414 5.33 -10.09 -18.65
C GLU A 414 6.42 -9.57 -19.62
N ARG A 415 7.31 -8.69 -19.13
CA ARG A 415 8.41 -8.08 -19.89
C ARG A 415 9.80 -8.55 -19.45
N ALA A 416 9.88 -9.62 -18.67
CA ALA A 416 11.14 -10.26 -18.31
C ALA A 416 11.69 -11.06 -19.50
N LYS A 417 12.95 -10.83 -19.88
CA LYS A 417 13.64 -11.48 -21.01
C LYS A 417 13.60 -13.00 -20.90
N SER A 418 13.81 -13.55 -19.71
CA SER A 418 13.79 -15.01 -19.51
C SER A 418 12.39 -15.64 -19.52
N LEU A 419 11.33 -14.83 -19.51
CA LEU A 419 9.94 -15.27 -19.48
C LEU A 419 9.21 -15.06 -20.82
N GLN A 420 9.94 -14.75 -21.89
CA GLN A 420 9.35 -14.49 -23.22
C GLN A 420 8.94 -15.76 -23.98
N GLU A 421 9.35 -16.94 -23.51
CA GLU A 421 8.98 -18.22 -24.10
C GLU A 421 8.50 -19.20 -23.03
N ALA A 422 7.57 -20.09 -23.39
CA ALA A 422 7.13 -21.20 -22.56
C ALA A 422 7.20 -22.51 -23.33
N ILE A 423 7.61 -23.60 -22.67
CA ILE A 423 7.72 -24.92 -23.29
C ILE A 423 6.80 -25.91 -22.58
N VAL A 424 5.85 -26.48 -23.31
CA VAL A 424 4.90 -27.50 -22.83
C VAL A 424 4.83 -28.65 -23.82
N GLY A 425 5.10 -29.88 -23.37
CA GLY A 425 5.01 -31.07 -24.23
C GLY A 425 5.85 -31.01 -25.51
N GLY A 426 6.96 -30.26 -25.51
CA GLY A 426 7.82 -30.03 -26.70
C GLY A 426 7.35 -28.89 -27.63
N LYS A 427 6.17 -28.31 -27.40
CA LYS A 427 5.70 -27.10 -28.07
C LYS A 427 6.26 -25.85 -27.40
N THR A 428 6.72 -24.90 -28.21
CA THR A 428 7.21 -23.59 -27.74
C THR A 428 6.17 -22.51 -28.02
N TYR A 429 5.82 -21.76 -26.99
CA TYR A 429 4.98 -20.56 -27.05
C TYR A 429 5.87 -19.34 -26.95
N LYS A 430 5.64 -18.34 -27.81
CA LYS A 430 6.40 -17.09 -27.83
C LYS A 430 5.49 -15.93 -27.49
N ASN A 431 5.96 -15.03 -26.63
CA ASN A 431 5.20 -13.86 -26.22
C ASN A 431 4.87 -13.03 -27.46
N SER A 432 3.58 -12.90 -27.76
CA SER A 432 3.07 -12.17 -28.92
C SER A 432 2.59 -10.77 -28.51
N LYS A 433 2.20 -10.59 -27.25
CA LYS A 433 1.62 -9.35 -26.73
C LYS A 433 2.67 -8.26 -26.48
N TYR A 434 3.85 -8.64 -25.98
CA TYR A 434 4.92 -7.72 -25.58
C TYR A 434 6.27 -8.05 -26.24
N ALA A 435 6.21 -8.63 -27.44
CA ALA A 435 7.40 -9.00 -28.20
C ALA A 435 8.32 -7.79 -28.42
N GLY A 436 9.56 -7.88 -27.94
CA GLY A 436 10.55 -6.79 -28.06
C GLY A 436 10.45 -5.69 -27.01
N GLU A 437 9.52 -5.77 -26.05
CA GLU A 437 9.34 -4.78 -24.98
C GLU A 437 10.07 -5.15 -23.68
N THR A 438 11.11 -5.99 -23.74
CA THR A 438 11.79 -6.47 -22.52
C THR A 438 12.35 -5.34 -21.68
N LYS A 439 12.24 -5.45 -20.36
CA LYS A 439 12.63 -4.39 -19.41
C LYS A 439 13.90 -4.69 -18.62
N ASP A 440 14.55 -5.83 -18.84
CA ASP A 440 15.83 -6.17 -18.20
C ASP A 440 16.85 -5.03 -18.35
N GLY A 441 17.47 -4.67 -17.22
CA GLY A 441 18.42 -3.56 -17.11
C GLY A 441 17.79 -2.19 -16.90
N GLN A 442 16.45 -2.10 -16.80
CA GLN A 442 15.73 -0.84 -16.62
C GLN A 442 15.21 -0.68 -15.18
N VAL A 443 15.04 0.59 -14.79
CA VAL A 443 14.29 1.00 -13.60
C VAL A 443 12.92 1.48 -14.07
N LEU A 444 11.89 0.71 -13.72
CA LEU A 444 10.49 1.05 -13.95
C LEU A 444 10.03 1.94 -12.81
N ASN A 445 9.68 3.18 -13.10
CA ASN A 445 9.34 4.16 -12.07
C ASN A 445 7.89 4.60 -12.22
N GLY A 446 6.97 3.95 -11.51
CA GLY A 446 5.54 4.25 -11.58
C GLY A 446 5.02 4.34 -13.02
N GLU A 447 5.27 3.29 -13.82
CA GLU A 447 4.99 3.30 -15.27
C GLU A 447 3.50 3.42 -15.58
N GLN A 448 2.64 2.95 -14.68
CA GLN A 448 1.19 3.08 -14.77
C GLN A 448 0.66 3.91 -13.60
N ALA A 449 -0.42 4.64 -13.86
CA ALA A 449 -1.00 5.56 -12.88
C ALA A 449 -1.53 4.84 -11.62
N ASP A 450 -1.88 3.57 -11.73
CA ASP A 450 -2.43 2.75 -10.64
C ASP A 450 -1.35 2.19 -9.70
N TRP A 451 -0.06 2.33 -10.00
CA TRP A 451 1.02 1.77 -9.18
C TRP A 451 1.12 2.43 -7.80
N SER A 452 0.71 3.70 -7.68
CA SER A 452 0.82 4.48 -6.45
C SER A 452 -0.41 5.35 -6.26
N ILE A 453 -1.43 4.79 -5.59
CA ILE A 453 -2.76 5.39 -5.44
C ILE A 453 -3.28 5.26 -4.02
N SER A 454 -4.42 5.88 -3.74
CA SER A 454 -5.20 5.63 -2.53
C SER A 454 -6.03 4.34 -2.68
N SER A 455 -6.36 3.68 -1.57
CA SER A 455 -7.31 2.56 -1.52
C SER A 455 -8.76 3.04 -1.55
N SER A 456 -9.02 4.34 -1.50
CA SER A 456 -10.39 4.84 -1.60
C SER A 456 -11.04 4.32 -2.89
N ARG A 457 -12.27 3.85 -2.79
CA ARG A 457 -12.99 3.22 -3.89
C ARG A 457 -13.79 4.24 -4.68
N SER A 458 -14.06 3.95 -5.95
CA SER A 458 -14.99 4.75 -6.72
C SER A 458 -16.40 4.65 -6.11
N ALA A 459 -17.21 5.69 -6.26
CA ALA A 459 -18.53 5.78 -5.63
C ALA A 459 -19.54 4.71 -6.10
N ASP A 460 -19.25 4.04 -7.21
CA ASP A 460 -20.06 2.99 -7.83
C ASP A 460 -19.59 1.56 -7.48
N GLN A 461 -18.39 1.41 -6.92
CA GLN A 461 -17.92 0.13 -6.41
C GLN A 461 -18.62 -0.19 -5.08
N LYS A 462 -19.63 -1.07 -5.16
CA LYS A 462 -20.42 -1.60 -4.03
C LYS A 462 -19.51 -2.19 -2.95
N TRP A 463 -19.85 -1.99 -1.67
CA TRP A 463 -19.50 -2.95 -0.62
C TRP A 463 -20.67 -3.92 -0.46
N ASP A 464 -20.42 -5.22 -0.61
CA ASP A 464 -21.43 -6.23 -0.32
C ASP A 464 -21.69 -6.24 1.18
N ALA A 465 -22.83 -5.68 1.60
CA ALA A 465 -23.37 -5.94 2.92
C ALA A 465 -23.62 -7.44 2.98
N GLY A 466 -22.81 -8.16 3.77
CA GLY A 466 -23.08 -9.57 4.05
C GLY A 466 -24.56 -9.77 4.40
N LYS A 467 -25.07 -10.97 4.08
CA LYS A 467 -26.50 -11.34 3.98
C LYS A 467 -27.44 -10.98 5.15
N ASP A 468 -26.95 -10.41 6.25
CA ASP A 468 -27.70 -10.25 7.50
C ASP A 468 -27.76 -8.80 8.03
N GLY A 469 -27.46 -7.78 7.19
CA GLY A 469 -27.60 -6.37 7.59
C GLY A 469 -26.63 -5.91 8.69
N ILE A 470 -25.66 -6.76 9.03
CA ILE A 470 -24.49 -6.41 9.83
C ILE A 470 -23.42 -5.93 8.86
N ILE A 471 -22.86 -4.74 9.09
CA ILE A 471 -21.66 -4.25 8.37
C ILE A 471 -20.52 -5.21 8.69
N THR A 472 -20.38 -6.28 7.91
CA THR A 472 -19.21 -7.15 7.92
C THR A 472 -18.14 -6.47 7.05
N ASN A 473 -17.44 -5.53 7.68
CA ASN A 473 -15.98 -5.35 7.60
C ASN A 473 -15.41 -5.15 6.16
N SER A 474 -15.19 -3.93 5.65
CA SER A 474 -14.21 -2.94 6.12
C SER A 474 -14.57 -1.48 5.76
N ALA A 475 -14.46 -0.58 6.73
CA ALA A 475 -14.89 0.81 6.63
C ALA A 475 -13.86 1.72 5.94
N ASN A 476 -13.71 1.64 4.61
CA ASN A 476 -13.10 2.76 3.88
C ASN A 476 -14.02 3.97 4.10
N LEU A 477 -13.61 4.91 4.96
CA LEU A 477 -14.45 6.05 5.29
C LEU A 477 -14.46 7.08 4.15
N ALA A 478 -13.40 7.09 3.33
CA ALA A 478 -13.29 7.94 2.17
C ALA A 478 -13.73 7.27 0.85
N VAL A 479 -14.07 8.12 -0.11
CA VAL A 479 -14.29 7.74 -1.52
C VAL A 479 -13.17 8.31 -2.37
N GLN A 480 -12.89 7.67 -3.51
CA GLN A 480 -11.84 8.10 -4.41
C GLN A 480 -12.13 9.53 -4.90
N SER A 481 -11.31 10.48 -4.48
CA SER A 481 -11.44 11.89 -4.84
C SER A 481 -10.41 12.36 -5.86
N ILE A 482 -9.51 11.47 -6.28
CA ILE A 482 -8.50 11.73 -7.30
C ILE A 482 -8.45 10.63 -8.37
N ASP A 483 -8.39 11.08 -9.61
CA ASP A 483 -8.10 10.30 -10.81
C ASP A 483 -6.96 11.03 -11.55
N TYR A 484 -5.73 10.55 -11.41
CA TYR A 484 -4.52 11.21 -11.93
C TYR A 484 -4.43 11.25 -13.48
N GLU A 485 -5.33 10.59 -14.19
CA GLU A 485 -5.31 10.56 -15.65
C GLU A 485 -6.06 11.74 -16.29
N LYS A 486 -6.76 12.57 -15.49
CA LYS A 486 -7.69 13.60 -15.97
C LYS A 486 -7.27 15.03 -15.58
N GLY A 487 -7.77 15.99 -16.37
CA GLY A 487 -7.78 17.43 -16.10
C GLY A 487 -6.66 18.00 -15.21
N SER A 488 -7.08 18.61 -14.10
CA SER A 488 -6.22 19.27 -13.12
C SER A 488 -5.34 18.31 -12.32
N SER A 489 -5.83 17.11 -11.98
CA SER A 489 -5.03 16.14 -11.20
C SER A 489 -3.79 15.66 -11.95
N LYS A 490 -3.84 15.57 -13.28
CA LYS A 490 -2.67 15.25 -14.11
C LYS A 490 -1.58 16.33 -14.04
N ILE A 491 -1.97 17.59 -13.88
CA ILE A 491 -1.04 18.70 -13.64
C ILE A 491 -0.46 18.57 -12.23
N VAL A 492 -1.31 18.34 -11.23
CA VAL A 492 -0.90 18.16 -9.83
C VAL A 492 0.10 17.01 -9.69
N SER A 493 -0.18 15.83 -10.25
CA SER A 493 0.73 14.67 -10.19
C SER A 493 2.07 14.97 -10.82
N LYS A 494 2.09 15.56 -12.02
CA LYS A 494 3.34 15.94 -12.70
C LYS A 494 4.16 16.94 -11.89
N LYS A 495 3.52 17.92 -11.23
CA LYS A 495 4.22 18.87 -10.36
C LYS A 495 4.76 18.18 -9.11
N LEU A 496 3.97 17.32 -8.49
CA LEU A 496 4.35 16.56 -7.31
C LEU A 496 5.62 15.73 -7.58
N GLU A 497 5.58 14.92 -8.65
CA GLU A 497 6.70 14.07 -9.08
C GLU A 497 7.96 14.89 -9.37
N ASN A 498 7.84 15.95 -10.19
CA ASN A 498 9.00 16.74 -10.60
C ASN A 498 9.64 17.46 -9.41
N ILE A 499 8.84 18.08 -8.54
CA ILE A 499 9.35 18.82 -7.40
C ILE A 499 10.04 17.88 -6.41
N PHE A 500 9.45 16.72 -6.11
CA PHE A 500 10.07 15.74 -5.22
C PHE A 500 11.37 15.17 -5.81
N LYS A 501 11.38 14.88 -7.12
CA LYS A 501 12.58 14.41 -7.83
C LYS A 501 13.70 15.45 -7.84
N GLU A 502 13.37 16.72 -8.08
CA GLU A 502 14.33 17.84 -8.17
C GLU A 502 14.76 18.36 -6.79
N SER A 503 13.95 18.15 -5.77
CA SER A 503 14.35 18.37 -4.39
C SER A 503 15.51 17.41 -4.07
N GLY A 504 16.51 17.89 -3.34
CA GLY A 504 17.81 17.21 -3.23
C GLY A 504 17.77 15.82 -2.58
N SER A 505 18.93 15.26 -2.27
CA SER A 505 19.03 13.87 -1.77
C SER A 505 18.93 13.76 -0.25
N LYS A 506 19.11 14.87 0.48
CA LYS A 506 19.08 14.88 1.95
C LYS A 506 17.67 15.18 2.44
N PHE A 507 17.30 14.55 3.55
CA PHE A 507 15.99 14.69 4.20
C PHE A 507 15.48 16.14 4.26
N ASN A 508 16.27 17.04 4.83
CA ASN A 508 15.91 18.45 5.00
C ASN A 508 15.87 19.29 3.70
N GLU A 509 16.36 18.77 2.56
CA GLU A 509 16.26 19.47 1.28
C GLU A 509 14.85 19.33 0.69
N TYR A 510 14.27 18.13 0.79
CA TYR A 510 12.93 17.84 0.28
C TYR A 510 11.84 17.98 1.33
N PHE A 511 12.12 17.57 2.57
CA PHE A 511 11.20 17.64 3.69
C PHE A 511 11.25 19.02 4.35
N SER A 512 10.91 20.05 3.59
CA SER A 512 11.00 21.46 3.99
C SER A 512 9.82 22.27 3.48
N SER A 513 9.53 23.37 4.18
CA SER A 513 8.52 24.33 3.77
C SER A 513 8.83 24.93 2.40
N LYS A 514 10.11 25.10 2.06
CA LYS A 514 10.56 25.58 0.75
C LYS A 514 10.10 24.64 -0.37
N SER A 515 10.31 23.33 -0.20
CA SER A 515 9.91 22.32 -1.20
C SER A 515 8.38 22.30 -1.38
N LEU A 516 7.65 22.27 -0.26
CA LEU A 516 6.18 22.20 -0.27
C LEU A 516 5.52 23.48 -0.80
N ASN A 517 6.08 24.66 -0.48
CA ASN A 517 5.58 25.93 -1.02
C ASN A 517 5.86 26.04 -2.51
N ASN A 518 7.04 25.61 -2.98
CA ASN A 518 7.34 25.56 -4.41
C ASN A 518 6.33 24.66 -5.15
N PHE A 519 5.95 23.50 -4.59
CA PHE A 519 4.89 22.67 -5.16
C PHE A 519 3.56 23.42 -5.29
N VAL A 520 3.08 24.05 -4.20
CA VAL A 520 1.81 24.80 -4.21
C VAL A 520 1.85 25.96 -5.21
N GLU A 521 2.94 26.74 -5.22
CA GLU A 521 3.14 27.85 -6.16
C GLU A 521 3.08 27.38 -7.63
N GLN A 522 3.73 26.26 -7.95
CA GLN A 522 3.75 25.71 -9.31
C GLN A 522 2.38 25.19 -9.75
N VAL A 523 1.62 24.57 -8.83
CA VAL A 523 0.25 24.13 -9.10
C VAL A 523 -0.65 25.34 -9.38
N LYS A 524 -0.61 26.38 -8.54
CA LYS A 524 -1.43 27.59 -8.70
C LYS A 524 -1.10 28.39 -9.96
N LYS A 525 0.17 28.35 -10.36
CA LYS A 525 0.61 29.01 -11.60
C LYS A 525 -0.01 28.36 -12.85
N GLU A 526 -0.22 27.05 -12.85
CA GLU A 526 -0.86 26.35 -13.97
C GLU A 526 -2.39 26.28 -13.85
N LEU A 527 -2.92 26.36 -12.63
CA LEU A 527 -4.35 26.32 -12.31
C LEU A 527 -4.84 27.65 -11.74
N THR A 528 -4.44 28.76 -12.37
CA THR A 528 -4.85 30.12 -11.98
C THR A 528 -6.36 30.27 -12.19
N ASP A 529 -7.09 30.77 -11.19
CA ASP A 529 -8.57 30.88 -11.15
C ASP A 529 -9.35 29.57 -10.94
N LYS A 530 -8.68 28.48 -10.57
CA LYS A 530 -9.38 27.24 -10.26
C LYS A 530 -10.26 27.39 -9.02
N LYS A 531 -11.55 27.05 -9.18
CA LYS A 531 -12.48 26.90 -8.07
C LYS A 531 -12.38 25.50 -7.47
N TRP A 532 -11.42 25.32 -6.55
CA TRP A 532 -11.11 24.01 -5.97
C TRP A 532 -12.32 23.37 -5.27
N ALA A 533 -13.08 24.13 -4.47
CA ALA A 533 -14.26 23.59 -3.77
C ALA A 533 -15.40 23.12 -4.69
N GLU A 534 -15.47 23.64 -5.92
CA GLU A 534 -16.47 23.30 -6.94
C GLU A 534 -15.94 22.26 -7.96
N SER A 535 -14.70 21.78 -7.81
CA SER A 535 -14.09 20.85 -8.76
C SER A 535 -14.83 19.50 -8.78
N LYS A 536 -14.86 18.84 -9.94
CA LYS A 536 -15.53 17.55 -10.11
C LYS A 536 -14.54 16.49 -10.56
N LEU A 537 -14.62 15.31 -9.95
CA LEU A 537 -13.74 14.19 -10.25
C LEU A 537 -13.79 13.78 -11.73
N ASN A 538 -15.00 13.72 -12.31
CA ASN A 538 -15.21 13.24 -13.67
C ASN A 538 -14.69 14.19 -14.76
N GLU A 539 -14.60 15.49 -14.47
CA GLU A 539 -14.14 16.53 -15.41
C GLU A 539 -12.66 16.85 -15.17
N GLU A 540 -12.28 17.03 -13.90
CA GLU A 540 -11.00 17.63 -13.50
C GLU A 540 -10.02 16.62 -12.90
N GLY A 541 -10.47 15.39 -12.66
CA GLY A 541 -9.67 14.36 -12.00
C GLY A 541 -9.41 14.62 -10.52
N ILE A 542 -9.98 15.68 -9.94
CA ILE A 542 -9.88 16.00 -8.52
C ILE A 542 -11.22 16.55 -8.02
N ALA A 543 -11.80 15.91 -7.01
CA ALA A 543 -13.06 16.35 -6.43
C ALA A 543 -12.84 17.53 -5.47
N GLY A 544 -13.69 18.54 -5.59
CA GLY A 544 -13.92 19.53 -4.56
C GLY A 544 -14.90 19.01 -3.50
N ILE A 545 -15.08 19.74 -2.41
CA ILE A 545 -15.86 19.28 -1.25
C ILE A 545 -17.34 18.99 -1.59
N GLN A 546 -17.93 19.73 -2.55
CA GLN A 546 -19.31 19.51 -2.99
C GLN A 546 -19.45 18.20 -3.77
N ASP A 547 -18.57 17.98 -4.74
CA ASP A 547 -18.57 16.75 -5.52
C ASP A 547 -18.20 15.54 -4.65
N TYR A 548 -17.28 15.71 -3.70
CA TYR A 548 -16.91 14.70 -2.72
C TYR A 548 -18.11 14.21 -1.90
N LEU A 549 -18.92 15.12 -1.35
CA LEU A 549 -20.14 14.75 -0.63
C LEU A 549 -21.13 14.03 -1.55
N ASN A 550 -21.27 14.47 -2.81
CA ASN A 550 -22.15 13.80 -3.77
C ASN A 550 -21.68 12.37 -4.09
N LEU A 551 -20.38 12.16 -4.28
CA LEU A 551 -19.77 10.85 -4.47
C LEU A 551 -20.04 9.96 -3.25
N LEU A 552 -19.81 10.49 -2.04
CA LEU A 552 -20.10 9.77 -0.79
C LEU A 552 -21.59 9.42 -0.68
N ASN A 553 -22.50 10.33 -0.96
CA ASN A 553 -23.94 10.09 -0.87
C ASN A 553 -24.47 9.09 -1.91
N ARG A 554 -23.85 9.00 -3.11
CA ARG A 554 -24.20 7.97 -4.10
C ARG A 554 -23.98 6.57 -3.55
N THR A 555 -22.91 6.36 -2.78
CA THR A 555 -22.67 5.07 -2.10
C THR A 555 -23.82 4.72 -1.14
N ASN A 556 -24.39 5.72 -0.45
CA ASN A 556 -25.45 5.54 0.53
C ASN A 556 -26.83 5.26 -0.08
N ILE A 557 -27.15 5.87 -1.22
CA ILE A 557 -28.46 5.68 -1.89
C ILE A 557 -28.58 4.25 -2.45
N VAL A 558 -27.48 3.64 -2.87
CA VAL A 558 -27.45 2.22 -3.28
C VAL A 558 -27.80 1.29 -2.11
N ASN A 559 -27.58 1.72 -0.86
CA ASN A 559 -27.85 0.93 0.35
C ASN A 559 -29.30 1.06 0.89
N GLN A 560 -30.17 1.88 0.28
CA GLN A 560 -31.57 2.07 0.70
C GLN A 560 -32.61 1.38 -0.23
N LYS A 561 -32.16 0.73 -1.30
CA LYS A 561 -32.97 -0.13 -2.18
C LYS A 561 -32.64 -1.58 -1.92
#